data_AF-A0AAU9W735-F1
#
_entry.id   AF-A0AAU9W735-F1
#
_cell.length_a   1.000
_cell.length_b   1.000
_cell.length_c   1.000
_cell.angle_alpha   90.00
_cell.angle_beta   90.00
_cell.angle_gamma   90.00
#
_symmetry.space_group_name_H-M   'P 1'
#
loop_
_entity.id
_entity.type
_entity.pdbx_description
1 polymer ?
#
loop_
_entity_poly.entity_id
_entity_poly.type
_entity_poly.pdbx_seq_one_letter_code
_entity_poly.pdbx_strand_id
1 'polypeptide(L)'
;MKKFMVTLLLASIWLTDAGENQDRLSCFDCRSFNSWEECGSREGEQRCQNGQDRCGLLSLGSSVHKIYMKGCFKDSDCINYQHPNWCSKNAAADPHCFSEIICCEHDFCN
;
A
#
# COMPACT_ATOMS: atom_id res chain seq x y z
N MET A 1 -21.83 -33.28 -54.90
CA MET A 1 -21.00 -32.16 -54.39
C MET A 1 -21.78 -31.47 -53.29
N LYS A 2 -21.15 -31.30 -52.13
CA LYS A 2 -21.70 -30.77 -50.86
C LYS A 2 -22.07 -29.28 -50.97
N LYS A 3 -23.05 -28.84 -50.16
CA LYS A 3 -23.04 -27.62 -49.31
C LYS A 3 -24.43 -27.46 -48.65
N PHE A 4 -24.65 -28.12 -47.51
CA PHE A 4 -24.54 -27.59 -46.14
C PHE A 4 -25.50 -26.42 -45.85
N MET A 5 -26.62 -26.77 -45.20
CA MET A 5 -27.43 -25.86 -44.39
C MET A 5 -26.55 -25.20 -43.34
N VAL A 6 -26.57 -23.87 -43.28
CA VAL A 6 -25.99 -23.10 -42.18
C VAL A 6 -27.13 -22.82 -41.20
N THR A 7 -27.22 -23.66 -40.17
CA THR A 7 -28.06 -23.39 -39.01
C THR A 7 -27.33 -22.36 -38.14
N LEU A 8 -27.84 -21.13 -38.09
CA LEU A 8 -27.36 -20.13 -37.12
C LEU A 8 -27.81 -20.55 -35.71
N LEU A 9 -26.88 -21.04 -34.90
CA LEU A 9 -27.02 -21.12 -33.45
C LEU A 9 -26.61 -19.76 -32.86
N LEU A 10 -27.61 -18.95 -32.48
CA LEU A 10 -27.39 -17.78 -31.63
C LEU A 10 -27.10 -18.29 -30.21
N ALA A 11 -25.81 -18.46 -29.90
CA ALA A 11 -25.38 -18.58 -28.52
C ALA A 11 -25.43 -17.19 -27.89
N SER A 12 -26.46 -16.93 -27.09
CA SER A 12 -26.53 -15.79 -26.18
C SER A 12 -25.44 -15.94 -25.13
N ILE A 13 -24.35 -15.18 -25.30
CA ILE A 13 -23.29 -15.05 -24.31
C ILE A 13 -23.87 -14.22 -23.17
N TRP A 14 -24.18 -14.88 -22.06
CA TRP A 14 -24.37 -14.20 -20.78
C TRP A 14 -22.99 -13.71 -20.36
N LEU A 15 -22.72 -12.42 -20.58
CA LEU A 15 -21.68 -11.71 -19.85
C LEU A 15 -22.13 -11.68 -18.39
N THR A 16 -21.76 -12.69 -17.61
CA THR A 16 -21.67 -12.52 -16.17
C THR A 16 -20.66 -11.41 -15.95
N ASP A 17 -21.18 -10.26 -15.52
CA ASP A 17 -20.41 -9.21 -14.89
C ASP A 17 -19.77 -9.83 -13.64
N ALA A 18 -18.62 -10.47 -13.84
CA ALA A 18 -17.73 -10.85 -12.77
C ALA A 18 -17.17 -9.53 -12.26
N GLY A 19 -17.94 -8.88 -11.37
CA GLY A 19 -17.46 -7.74 -10.60
C GLY A 19 -16.09 -8.14 -10.07
N GLU A 20 -15.07 -7.46 -10.60
CA GLU A 20 -13.68 -7.77 -10.30
C GLU A 20 -13.54 -7.82 -8.79
N ASN A 21 -13.29 -9.01 -8.26
CA ASN A 21 -12.65 -9.15 -6.96
C ASN A 21 -11.24 -8.59 -7.20
N GLN A 22 -11.09 -7.26 -7.19
CA GLN A 22 -9.78 -6.63 -7.18
C GLN A 22 -9.10 -7.18 -5.93
N ASP A 23 -8.16 -8.08 -6.14
CA ASP A 23 -7.39 -8.67 -5.06
C ASP A 23 -6.75 -7.51 -4.30
N ARG A 24 -7.26 -7.28 -3.09
CA ARG A 24 -6.74 -6.21 -2.24
C ARG A 24 -5.26 -6.44 -2.00
N LEU A 25 -4.48 -5.38 -2.21
CA LEU A 25 -3.05 -5.31 -1.97
C LEU A 25 -2.69 -5.92 -0.60
N SER A 26 -1.63 -6.71 -0.57
CA SER A 26 -1.06 -7.26 0.66
C SER A 26 0.33 -6.71 0.88
N CYS A 27 0.67 -6.32 2.11
CA CYS A 27 1.95 -5.68 2.43
C CYS A 27 2.59 -6.37 3.64
N PHE A 28 3.90 -6.18 3.79
CA PHE A 28 4.55 -6.45 5.07
C PHE A 28 4.15 -5.36 6.08
N ASP A 29 3.92 -5.75 7.32
CA ASP A 29 3.57 -4.88 8.43
C ASP A 29 4.54 -5.07 9.59
N CYS A 30 5.02 -3.97 10.14
CA CYS A 30 5.75 -3.97 11.39
C CYS A 30 5.75 -2.56 11.99
N ARG A 31 6.01 -2.46 13.30
CA ARG A 31 6.20 -1.19 14.00
C ARG A 31 7.25 -1.31 15.08
N SER A 32 8.16 -0.34 15.13
CA SER A 32 9.12 -0.15 16.22
C SER A 32 9.29 1.34 16.54
N PHE A 33 9.67 1.62 17.79
CA PHE A 33 10.07 2.96 18.24
C PHE A 33 11.59 3.10 18.39
N ASN A 34 12.36 2.04 18.08
CA ASN A 34 13.80 1.97 18.32
C ASN A 34 14.62 1.84 17.03
N SER A 35 14.28 0.89 16.15
CA SER A 35 15.06 0.62 14.93
C SER A 35 14.27 -0.15 13.86
N TRP A 36 14.78 -0.11 12.62
CA TRP A 36 14.31 -0.99 11.54
C TRP A 36 14.52 -2.48 11.82
N GLU A 37 15.60 -2.84 12.52
CA GLU A 37 15.90 -4.23 12.88
C GLU A 37 14.84 -4.82 13.81
N GLU A 38 14.43 -4.07 14.85
CA GLU A 38 13.35 -4.51 15.72
C GLU A 38 12.02 -4.61 14.96
N CYS A 39 11.74 -3.66 14.06
CA CYS A 39 10.57 -3.73 13.18
C CYS A 39 10.58 -5.03 12.36
N GLY A 40 11.67 -5.33 11.64
CA GLY A 40 11.80 -6.53 10.83
C GLY A 40 11.71 -7.83 11.63
N SER A 41 12.18 -7.86 12.88
CA SER A 41 12.07 -9.03 13.76
C SER A 41 10.62 -9.42 14.13
N ARG A 42 9.67 -8.49 13.93
CA ARG A 42 8.24 -8.65 14.23
C ARG A 42 7.39 -8.49 12.97
N GLU A 43 8.00 -8.64 11.80
CA GLU A 43 7.31 -8.51 10.53
C GLU A 43 6.20 -9.56 10.39
N GLY A 44 5.03 -9.09 9.98
CA GLY A 44 3.90 -9.91 9.60
C GLY A 44 3.37 -9.52 8.23
N GLU A 45 2.40 -10.28 7.75
CA GLU A 45 1.69 -9.99 6.52
C GLU A 45 0.32 -9.37 6.83
N GLN A 46 -0.05 -8.32 6.11
CA GLN A 46 -1.33 -7.66 6.26
C GLN A 46 -2.02 -7.47 4.90
N ARG A 47 -3.30 -7.82 4.82
CA ARG A 47 -4.15 -7.45 3.68
C ARG A 47 -4.72 -6.05 3.88
N CYS A 48 -4.55 -5.18 2.89
CA CYS A 48 -4.95 -3.79 2.99
C CYS A 48 -6.47 -3.60 2.99
N GLN A 49 -6.92 -2.53 3.64
CA GLN A 49 -8.34 -2.12 3.66
C GLN A 49 -8.66 -1.23 2.46
N ASN A 50 -9.95 -0.97 2.22
CA ASN A 50 -10.39 -0.11 1.12
C ASN A 50 -9.73 1.27 1.19
N GLY A 51 -9.13 1.70 0.08
CA GLY A 51 -8.43 2.99 -0.06
C GLY A 51 -7.00 2.99 0.49
N GLN A 52 -6.47 1.84 0.95
CA GLN A 52 -5.06 1.66 1.24
C GLN A 52 -4.38 0.93 0.08
N ASP A 53 -4.12 1.69 -0.98
CA ASP A 53 -3.67 1.14 -2.27
C ASP A 53 -2.14 1.20 -2.42
N ARG A 54 -1.41 1.42 -1.32
CA ARG A 54 0.06 1.49 -1.28
C ARG A 54 0.62 0.64 -0.16
N CYS A 55 1.68 -0.10 -0.42
CA CYS A 55 2.58 -0.55 0.62
C CYS A 55 3.60 0.54 0.91
N GLY A 56 4.02 0.71 2.16
CA GLY A 56 4.99 1.72 2.53
C GLY A 56 5.98 1.32 3.59
N LEU A 57 7.16 1.96 3.54
CA LEU A 57 8.16 2.02 4.60
C LEU A 57 8.21 3.47 5.09
N LEU A 58 7.95 3.68 6.37
CA LEU A 58 7.98 5.00 6.99
C LEU A 58 8.97 5.02 8.15
N SER A 59 9.91 5.97 8.10
CA SER A 59 10.67 6.40 9.27
C SER A 59 10.44 7.87 9.51
N LEU A 60 9.99 8.22 10.72
CA LEU A 60 9.78 9.61 11.10
C LEU A 60 10.13 9.81 12.57
N GLY A 61 10.42 11.06 12.93
CA GLY A 61 10.74 11.37 14.30
C GLY A 61 11.26 12.78 14.50
N SER A 62 11.65 13.01 15.74
CA SER A 62 12.18 14.26 16.27
C SER A 62 13.29 13.94 17.28
N SER A 63 13.77 14.94 18.02
CA SER A 63 14.70 14.76 19.12
C SER A 63 14.18 13.86 20.24
N VAL A 64 12.86 13.70 20.34
CA VAL A 64 12.20 13.04 21.48
C VAL A 64 11.72 11.63 21.11
N HIS A 65 11.17 11.46 19.90
CA HIS A 65 10.51 10.23 19.48
C HIS A 65 10.90 9.83 18.07
N LYS A 66 10.97 8.53 17.83
CA LYS A 66 11.21 7.93 16.51
C LYS A 66 10.24 6.80 16.29
N ILE A 67 9.83 6.61 15.05
CA ILE A 67 8.97 5.52 14.61
C ILE A 67 9.54 4.95 13.32
N TYR A 68 9.55 3.62 13.25
CA TYR A 68 9.86 2.82 12.07
C TYR A 68 8.65 1.92 11.82
N MET A 69 8.08 1.97 10.63
CA MET A 69 6.94 1.12 10.29
C MET A 69 6.91 0.69 8.83
N LYS A 70 6.45 -0.54 8.63
CA LYS A 70 5.97 -1.05 7.34
C LYS A 70 4.46 -1.18 7.42
N GLY A 71 3.74 -1.05 6.30
CA GLY A 71 2.32 -1.39 6.28
C GLY A 71 1.57 -0.85 5.07
N CYS A 72 0.24 -0.97 5.15
CA CYS A 72 -0.71 -0.45 4.17
C CYS A 72 -0.97 1.05 4.39
N PHE A 73 -0.79 1.85 3.35
CA PHE A 73 -0.96 3.30 3.35
C PHE A 73 -1.95 3.76 2.28
N LYS A 74 -2.54 4.94 2.50
CA LYS A 74 -3.28 5.65 1.45
C LYS A 74 -2.28 6.39 0.56
N ASP A 75 -2.67 6.67 -0.68
CA ASP A 75 -1.86 7.50 -1.58
C ASP A 75 -1.54 8.88 -0.97
N SER A 76 -2.50 9.47 -0.24
CA SER A 76 -2.28 10.73 0.48
C SER A 76 -1.21 10.64 1.57
N ASP A 77 -1.04 9.48 2.19
CA ASP A 77 -0.06 9.30 3.25
C ASP A 77 1.37 9.36 2.70
N CYS A 78 1.58 8.81 1.49
CA CYS A 78 2.83 8.85 0.76
C CYS A 78 3.30 10.27 0.44
N ILE A 79 2.39 11.25 0.44
CA ILE A 79 2.70 12.69 0.26
C ILE A 79 2.80 13.40 1.61
N ASN A 80 1.89 13.09 2.54
CA ASN A 80 1.79 13.78 3.82
C ASN A 80 2.94 13.47 4.78
N TYR A 81 3.49 12.25 4.71
CA TYR A 81 4.61 11.84 5.54
C TYR A 81 5.99 12.17 4.94
N GLN A 82 6.07 12.77 3.75
CA GLN A 82 7.35 13.23 3.24
C GLN A 82 7.84 14.47 4.00
N HIS A 83 9.15 14.60 4.17
CA HIS A 83 9.77 15.86 4.55
C HIS A 83 9.61 16.89 3.41
N PRO A 84 9.27 18.17 3.68
CA PRO A 84 9.10 18.78 5.00
C PRO A 84 7.67 18.73 5.56
N ASN A 85 6.71 18.13 4.84
CA ASN A 85 5.28 18.21 5.16
C ASN A 85 4.96 17.75 6.58
N TRP A 86 5.47 16.58 6.98
CA TRP A 86 5.20 16.05 8.31
C TRP A 86 5.86 16.89 9.40
N CYS A 87 7.14 17.23 9.22
CA CYS A 87 7.91 18.02 10.20
C CYS A 87 7.31 19.41 10.41
N SER A 88 6.93 20.09 9.34
CA SER A 88 6.34 21.44 9.41
C SER A 88 5.01 21.46 10.19
N LYS A 89 4.30 20.32 10.27
CA LYS A 89 3.02 20.21 10.97
C LYS A 89 3.16 19.68 12.41
N ASN A 90 4.12 18.78 12.65
CA ASN A 90 4.19 18.01 13.90
C ASN A 90 5.40 18.36 14.79
N ALA A 91 6.46 18.94 14.22
CA ALA A 91 7.70 19.23 14.94
C ALA A 91 8.45 20.43 14.31
N ALA A 92 7.72 21.49 13.96
CA ALA A 92 8.24 22.62 13.17
C ALA A 92 9.43 23.35 13.81
N ALA A 93 9.53 23.32 15.15
CA ALA A 93 10.61 23.95 15.90
C ALA A 93 11.78 23.01 16.21
N ASP A 94 11.69 21.72 15.85
CA ASP A 94 12.73 20.74 16.15
C ASP A 94 13.72 20.63 14.96
N PRO A 95 14.98 21.05 15.13
CA PRO A 95 15.99 20.98 14.07
C PRO A 95 16.41 19.54 13.73
N HIS A 96 16.04 18.56 14.56
CA HIS A 96 16.30 17.14 14.34
C HIS A 96 15.08 16.37 13.82
N CYS A 97 14.02 17.08 13.40
CA CYS A 97 12.89 16.41 12.76
C CYS A 97 13.31 15.74 11.45
N PHE A 98 12.86 14.50 11.25
CA PHE A 98 13.01 13.78 9.99
C PHE A 98 11.71 13.05 9.66
N SER A 99 11.46 12.84 8.36
CA SER A 99 10.32 12.07 7.89
C SER A 99 10.59 11.57 6.47
N GLU A 100 10.73 10.27 6.33
CA GLU A 100 11.03 9.58 5.08
C GLU A 100 10.01 8.47 4.87
N ILE A 101 9.32 8.51 3.73
CA ILE A 101 8.38 7.48 3.32
C ILE A 101 8.69 7.02 1.89
N ILE A 102 8.71 5.70 1.71
CA ILE A 102 8.82 5.05 0.40
C ILE A 102 7.53 4.27 0.20
N CYS A 103 6.87 4.44 -0.95
CA CYS A 103 5.62 3.76 -1.27
C CYS A 103 5.66 3.05 -2.62
N CYS A 104 5.02 1.88 -2.70
CA CYS A 104 4.95 1.04 -3.89
C CYS A 104 3.55 0.37 -4.00
N GLU A 105 3.24 -0.22 -5.16
CA GLU A 105 1.86 -0.58 -5.57
C GLU A 105 1.65 -2.08 -5.82
N HIS A 106 2.62 -2.93 -5.44
CA HIS A 106 2.57 -4.38 -5.67
C HIS A 106 2.62 -5.13 -4.34
N ASP A 107 2.10 -6.36 -4.31
CA ASP A 107 2.09 -7.15 -3.08
C ASP A 107 3.51 -7.28 -2.48
N PHE A 108 3.61 -7.03 -1.18
CA PHE A 108 4.81 -7.24 -0.37
C PHE A 108 6.06 -6.49 -0.84
N CYS A 109 5.87 -5.35 -1.54
CA CYS A 109 6.97 -4.58 -2.10
C CYS A 109 7.74 -3.72 -1.07
N ASN A 110 7.34 -3.74 0.21
CA ASN A 110 7.84 -2.86 1.27
C ASN A 110 8.74 -3.54 2.33
#